data_AF-A0A1V6C0W5-F1
#
_entry.id   AF-A0A1V6C0W5-F1
#
_cell.length_a   1.000
_cell.length_b   1.000
_cell.length_c   1.000
_cell.angle_alpha   90.00
_cell.angle_beta   90.00
_cell.angle_gamma   90.00
#
_symmetry.space_group_name_H-M   'P 1'
#
loop_
_entity.id
_entity.type
_entity.pdbx_description
1 polymer ?
#
loop_
_entity_poly.entity_id
_entity_poly.type
_entity_poly.pdbx_seq_one_letter_code
_entity_poly.pdbx_strand_id
1 'polypeptide(L)'
;MIGFFKNRQIYIELRPRCPKCKKEFMLDLKKFLPGKAHGCHACGTIARFDAQLAERVQKLIHDLELSLREVHESFASQEAHE
;
A
#
# COMPACT_ATOMS: atom_id res chain seq x y z
N MET A 1 -7.10 -3.77 8.25
CA MET A 1 -6.60 -3.20 6.97
C MET A 1 -7.59 -2.12 6.57
N ILE A 2 -7.10 -0.93 6.26
CA ILE A 2 -7.93 0.17 5.77
C ILE A 2 -7.34 0.57 4.41
N GLY A 3 -8.19 0.64 3.39
CA GLY A 3 -7.79 1.04 2.03
C GLY A 3 -8.75 2.10 1.50
N PHE A 4 -8.23 3.16 0.90
CA PHE A 4 -9.04 4.14 0.19
C PHE A 4 -8.33 4.64 -1.07
N PHE A 5 -9.12 5.01 -2.07
CA PHE A 5 -8.65 5.63 -3.30
C PHE A 5 -9.05 7.10 -3.30
N LYS A 6 -8.06 8.00 -3.38
CA LYS A 6 -8.29 9.45 -3.39
C LYS A 6 -7.26 10.12 -4.29
N ASN A 7 -7.67 11.13 -5.04
CA ASN A 7 -6.78 11.90 -5.93
C ASN A 7 -5.94 11.00 -6.86
N ARG A 8 -6.56 9.95 -7.43
CA ARG A 8 -5.90 8.96 -8.30
C ARG A 8 -4.77 8.16 -7.64
N GLN A 9 -4.78 8.07 -6.33
CA GLN A 9 -3.79 7.34 -5.54
C GLN A 9 -4.46 6.37 -4.59
N ILE A 10 -3.93 5.15 -4.54
CA ILE A 10 -4.33 4.15 -3.55
C ILE A 10 -3.54 4.41 -2.26
N TYR A 11 -4.24 4.38 -1.14
CA TYR A 11 -3.64 4.32 0.19
C TYR A 11 -4.09 3.05 0.87
N ILE A 12 -3.14 2.19 1.26
CA ILE A 12 -3.42 0.96 2.01
C ILE A 12 -2.57 0.96 3.27
N GLU A 13 -3.26 0.96 4.41
CA GLU A 13 -2.66 0.82 5.73
C GLU A 13 -2.76 -0.64 6.23
N LEU A 14 -1.61 -1.18 6.61
CA LEU A 14 -1.47 -2.42 7.37
C LEU A 14 -1.00 -2.15 8.80
N ARG A 15 -1.33 -3.08 9.69
CA ARG A 15 -0.88 -3.08 11.09
C ARG A 15 -0.14 -4.37 11.45
N PRO A 16 1.06 -4.59 10.90
CA PRO A 16 1.89 -5.73 11.27
C PRO A 16 2.33 -5.63 12.74
N ARG A 17 2.64 -6.79 13.33
CA ARG A 17 3.17 -6.90 14.70
C ARG A 17 4.69 -6.95 14.68
N CYS A 18 5.32 -6.22 15.60
CA CYS A 18 6.75 -6.34 15.83
C CYS A 18 7.11 -7.80 16.18
N PRO A 19 8.10 -8.43 15.53
CA PRO A 19 8.46 -9.81 15.82
C PRO A 19 8.94 -10.00 17.26
N LYS A 20 9.56 -8.97 17.86
CA LYS A 20 10.09 -8.96 19.23
C LYS A 20 9.04 -8.63 20.28
N CYS A 21 8.47 -7.42 20.27
CA CYS A 21 7.59 -6.95 21.35
C CYS A 21 6.09 -7.13 21.09
N LYS A 22 5.72 -7.69 19.92
CA LYS A 22 4.33 -7.94 19.47
C LYS A 22 3.42 -6.72 19.34
N LYS A 23 3.86 -5.51 19.70
CA LYS A 23 3.12 -4.27 19.45
C LYS A 23 2.94 -4.05 17.96
N GLU A 24 1.75 -3.60 17.60
CA GLU A 24 1.39 -3.24 16.23
C GLU A 24 1.94 -1.86 15.89
N PHE A 25 2.30 -1.68 14.62
CA PHE A 25 2.70 -0.38 14.09
C PHE A 25 2.03 -0.14 12.74
N MET A 26 1.82 1.13 12.42
CA MET A 26 1.21 1.54 11.17
C MET A 26 2.23 1.41 10.02
N LEU A 27 1.85 0.69 8.97
CA LEU A 27 2.62 0.56 7.75
C LEU A 27 1.77 0.98 6.55
N ASP A 28 2.17 2.09 5.92
CA ASP A 28 1.69 2.47 4.60
C ASP A 28 2.39 1.59 3.55
N LEU A 29 1.61 0.83 2.77
CA LEU A 29 2.16 -0.06 1.75
C LEU A 29 2.94 0.67 0.66
N LYS A 30 2.71 1.97 0.42
CA LYS A 30 3.56 2.75 -0.51
C LYS A 30 4.99 2.92 -0.02
N LYS A 31 5.22 2.76 1.30
CA LYS A 31 6.55 2.81 1.92
C LYS A 31 7.18 1.42 2.05
N PHE A 32 6.47 0.36 1.68
CA PHE A 32 6.95 -1.02 1.66
C PHE A 32 7.76 -1.29 0.39
N LEU A 33 8.98 -0.74 0.34
CA LEU A 33 9.86 -0.79 -0.83
C LEU A 33 11.01 -1.79 -0.64
N PRO A 34 11.59 -2.31 -1.75
CA PRO A 34 12.72 -3.22 -1.71
C PRO A 34 13.91 -2.59 -0.97
N GLY A 35 14.56 -3.35 -0.10
CA GLY A 35 15.71 -2.89 0.69
C GLY A 35 15.37 -1.89 1.81
N LYS A 36 14.10 -1.50 1.99
CA LYS A 36 13.68 -0.69 3.15
C LYS A 36 13.45 -1.56 4.38
N ALA A 37 13.46 -0.90 5.52
CA ALA A 37 13.17 -1.50 6.81
C ALA A 37 12.31 -0.55 7.64
N HIS A 38 11.64 -1.10 8.65
CA HIS A 38 10.85 -0.34 9.59
C HIS A 38 11.32 -0.59 11.01
N GLY A 39 11.62 0.48 11.73
CA GLY A 39 11.99 0.43 13.14
C GLY A 39 10.73 0.40 14.02
N CYS A 40 10.60 -0.60 14.88
CA CYS A 40 9.53 -0.62 15.88
C CYS A 40 9.75 0.50 16.90
N HIS A 41 8.85 1.48 16.95
CA HIS A 41 8.92 2.60 17.88
C HIS A 41 8.95 2.21 19.35
N ALA A 42 8.44 1.04 19.72
CA ALA A 42 8.35 0.64 21.12
C ALA A 42 9.61 -0.07 21.66
N CYS A 43 10.38 -0.77 20.81
CA CYS A 43 11.52 -1.57 21.26
C CYS A 43 12.77 -1.42 20.39
N GLY A 44 12.76 -0.53 19.39
CA GLY A 44 13.89 -0.27 18.50
C GLY A 44 14.21 -1.39 17.51
N THR A 45 13.46 -2.48 17.49
CA THR A 45 13.72 -3.62 16.59
C THR A 45 13.47 -3.22 15.14
N ILE A 46 14.48 -3.41 14.28
CA ILE A 46 14.38 -3.12 12.84
C ILE A 46 13.83 -4.36 12.13
N ALA A 47 12.58 -4.27 11.64
CA ALA A 47 11.98 -5.26 10.76
C ALA A 47 12.37 -4.93 9.31
N ARG A 48 13.28 -5.72 8.73
CA ARG A 48 13.62 -5.61 7.31
C ARG A 48 12.49 -6.18 6.47
N PHE A 49 12.15 -5.49 5.40
CA PHE A 49 11.16 -6.00 4.46
C PHE A 49 11.81 -7.03 3.54
N ASP A 50 11.06 -8.09 3.24
CA ASP A 50 11.47 -9.03 2.20
C ASP A 50 11.42 -8.32 0.85
N ALA A 51 12.56 -8.30 0.14
CA ALA A 51 12.71 -7.50 -1.06
C ALA A 51 11.80 -8.00 -2.20
N GLN A 52 11.71 -9.32 -2.39
CA GLN A 52 10.88 -9.92 -3.44
C GLN A 52 9.39 -9.68 -3.18
N LEU A 53 8.95 -9.80 -1.94
CA LEU A 53 7.59 -9.47 -1.53
C LEU A 53 7.32 -7.98 -1.74
N ALA A 54 8.25 -7.09 -1.40
CA ALA A 54 8.11 -5.66 -1.62
C ALA A 54 7.95 -5.32 -3.11
N GLU A 55 8.80 -5.88 -3.99
CA GLU A 55 8.69 -5.70 -5.44
C GLU A 55 7.32 -6.16 -5.95
N ARG A 56 6.90 -7.37 -5.55
CA ARG A 56 5.60 -7.93 -5.95
C ARG A 56 4.43 -7.06 -5.50
N VAL A 57 4.46 -6.57 -4.26
CA VAL A 57 3.41 -5.71 -3.71
C VAL A 57 3.37 -4.37 -4.42
N GLN A 58 4.53 -3.74 -4.69
CA GLN A 58 4.56 -2.46 -5.43
C GLN A 58 4.00 -2.61 -6.85
N LYS A 59 4.33 -3.71 -7.54
CA LYS A 59 3.77 -3.99 -8.87
C LYS A 59 2.24 -4.10 -8.81
N LEU A 60 1.71 -4.88 -7.87
CA LEU A 60 0.25 -5.06 -7.72
C LEU A 60 -0.48 -3.76 -7.40
N ILE A 61 0.12 -2.89 -6.57
CA ILE A 61 -0.46 -1.58 -6.25
C ILE A 61 -0.49 -0.69 -7.50
N HIS A 62 0.58 -0.69 -8.29
CA HIS A 62 0.65 0.07 -9.53
C HIS A 62 -0.39 -0.40 -10.55
N ASP A 63 -0.50 -1.71 -10.76
CA ASP A 63 -1.47 -2.30 -11.69
C ASP A 63 -2.91 -1.98 -11.24
N LEU A 64 -3.20 -2.06 -9.94
CA LEU A 64 -4.51 -1.67 -9.40
C LEU A 64 -4.79 -0.17 -9.57
N GLU A 65 -3.79 0.71 -9.38
CA GLU A 65 -3.93 2.15 -9.63
C GLU A 65 -4.24 2.44 -11.11
N LEU A 66 -3.69 1.67 -12.05
CA LEU A 66 -4.02 1.75 -13.47
C LEU A 66 -5.47 1.33 -13.72
N SER A 67 -5.88 0.15 -13.25
CA SER A 67 -7.26 -0.31 -13.45
C SER A 67 -8.31 0.62 -12.82
N LEU A 68 -8.03 1.20 -11.65
CA LEU A 68 -8.94 2.18 -11.04
C LEU A 68 -9.05 3.47 -11.85
N ARG A 69 -7.95 3.90 -12.51
CA ARG A 69 -8.02 5.04 -13.45
C ARG A 69 -8.85 4.71 -14.68
N GLU A 70 -8.66 3.54 -15.28
CA GLU A 70 -9.45 3.08 -16.43
C GLU A 70 -10.95 3.04 -16.10
N VAL A 71 -11.32 2.51 -14.94
CA VAL A 71 -12.71 2.50 -14.47
C VAL A 71 -13.23 3.94 -14.28
N HIS A 72 -12.47 4.81 -13.63
CA HIS A 72 -12.89 6.20 -13.44
C HIS A 72 -13.08 6.94 -14.78
N GLU A 73 -12.20 6.68 -15.75
CA GLU A 73 -12.26 7.27 -17.09
C GLU A 73 -13.41 6.67 -17.91
N SER A 74 -13.75 5.39 -17.72
CA SER A 74 -14.88 4.77 -18.44
C SER A 74 -16.24 5.36 -18.06
N PHE A 75 -16.39 5.84 -16.83
CA PHE A 75 -17.60 6.58 -16.42
C PHE A 75 -17.58 8.04 -16.89
N ALA A 76 -16.40 8.65 -17.02
CA ALA A 76 -16.28 10.03 -17.50
C ALA A 76 -16.48 10.15 -19.03
N SER A 77 -16.18 9.10 -19.80
CA SER A 77 -16.43 9.05 -21.24
C SER A 77 -17.87 8.66 -21.61
N GLN A 78 -18.66 8.22 -20.64
CA GLN A 78 -20.10 8.00 -20.76
C GLN A 78 -20.86 9.31 -20.50
N GLU A 79 -20.58 10.36 -21.27
CA GLU A 79 -21.48 11.51 -21.31
C GLU A 79 -22.90 11.03 -21.67
N ALA A 80 -23.87 11.59 -20.95
CA ALA A 80 -25.26 11.16 -20.87
C ALA A 80 -25.90 10.93 -22.25
N HIS A 81 -26.16 9.67 -22.58
CA HIS A 81 -27.22 9.35 -23.52
C HIS A 81 -28.55 9.38 -22.75
N GLU A 82 -29.17 10.57 -22.70
CA GLU A 82 -30.63 10.72 -22.57
C GLU A 82 -31.32 10.47 -23.91
#